data_AF-A0A0F9LTJ8-F1
#
_entry.id   AF-A0A0F9LTJ8-F1
#
_cell.length_a   1.000
_cell.length_b   1.000
_cell.length_c   1.000
_cell.angle_alpha   90.00
_cell.angle_beta   90.00
_cell.angle_gamma   90.00
#
_symmetry.space_group_name_H-M   'P 1'
#
loop_
_entity.id
_entity.type
_entity.pdbx_description
1 polymer ?
#
loop_
_entity_poly.entity_id
_entity_poly.type
_entity_poly.pdbx_seq_one_letter_code
_entity_poly.pdbx_strand_id
1 'polypeptide(L)'
;MAIYEFGCGSCKAKIERIQSFHAPLPVCCGEEMTRLMSLPASPVFIGTGTYATDYGNMPHHLKPYDQRVRAGNECHRNELRVARPGPTDPKTAHEIKQLS
;
A
#
# COMPACT_ATOMS: atom_id res chain seq x y z
N MET A 1 -20.29 -6.13 14.24
CA MET A 1 -19.68 -4.80 14.48
C MET A 1 -18.17 -4.98 14.49
N ALA A 2 -17.40 -4.02 13.97
CA ALA A 2 -15.95 -4.12 13.95
C ALA A 2 -15.35 -3.67 15.30
N ILE A 3 -14.17 -4.21 15.63
CA ILE A 3 -13.33 -3.70 16.72
C ILE A 3 -12.43 -2.63 16.11
N TYR A 4 -12.40 -1.46 16.73
CA TYR A 4 -11.50 -0.36 16.36
C TYR A 4 -10.56 -0.05 17.52
N GLU A 5 -9.33 0.27 17.18
CA GLU A 5 -8.34 0.83 18.09
C GLU A 5 -8.39 2.36 18.04
N PHE A 6 -8.25 3.01 19.19
CA PHE A 6 -8.24 4.46 19.33
C PHE A 6 -7.01 4.91 20.12
N GLY A 7 -6.40 6.00 19.68
CA GLY A 7 -5.23 6.62 20.32
C GLY A 7 -5.52 8.05 20.73
N CYS A 8 -5.18 8.41 21.97
CA CYS A 8 -5.23 9.79 22.43
C CYS A 8 -3.92 10.51 22.10
N GLY A 9 -4.00 11.68 21.46
CA GLY A 9 -2.81 12.49 21.13
C GLY A 9 -2.08 13.04 22.37
N SER A 10 -2.84 13.32 23.44
CA SER A 10 -2.30 13.93 24.67
C SER A 10 -1.63 12.92 25.61
N CYS A 11 -2.38 11.90 26.08
CA CYS A 11 -1.87 10.93 27.07
C CYS A 11 -1.30 9.65 26.46
N LYS A 12 -1.39 9.48 25.13
CA LYS A 12 -0.95 8.27 24.39
C LYS A 12 -1.64 6.97 24.83
N ALA A 13 -2.74 7.06 25.57
CA ALA A 13 -3.55 5.90 25.92
C ALA A 13 -4.16 5.27 24.65
N LYS A 14 -4.18 3.93 24.63
CA LYS A 14 -4.78 3.13 23.57
C LYS A 14 -5.99 2.37 24.12
N ILE A 15 -7.07 2.34 23.36
CA ILE A 15 -8.32 1.67 23.77
C ILE A 15 -8.88 0.91 22.58
N GLU A 16 -9.34 -0.31 22.81
CA GLU A 16 -10.08 -1.11 21.84
C GLU A 16 -11.58 -1.03 22.14
N ARG A 17 -12.40 -0.74 21.12
CA ARG A 17 -13.85 -0.65 21.29
C ARG A 17 -14.59 -1.23 20.09
N ILE A 18 -15.61 -2.04 20.38
CA ILE A 18 -16.56 -2.50 19.37
C ILE A 18 -17.50 -1.34 19.03
N GLN A 19 -17.48 -0.88 17.80
CA GLN A 19 -18.24 0.30 17.37
C GLN A 19 -18.68 0.20 15.89
N SER A 20 -19.76 0.87 15.51
CA SER A 20 -20.09 1.09 14.10
C SER A 20 -19.24 2.22 13.52
N PHE A 21 -18.98 2.19 12.22
CA PHE A 21 -18.12 3.20 11.58
C PHE A 21 -18.64 4.63 11.72
N HIS A 22 -19.96 4.82 11.78
CA HIS A 22 -20.63 6.12 11.85
C HIS A 22 -20.91 6.61 13.28
N ALA A 23 -20.58 5.83 14.30
CA ALA A 23 -20.78 6.25 15.69
C ALA A 23 -19.69 7.23 16.15
N PRO A 24 -19.98 8.08 17.15
CA PRO A 24 -19.10 9.17 17.59
C PRO A 24 -17.78 8.65 18.18
N LEU A 25 -16.68 9.36 17.93
CA LEU A 25 -15.37 8.97 18.43
C LEU A 25 -15.31 9.04 19.97
N PRO A 26 -14.57 8.13 20.64
CA PRO A 26 -14.38 8.22 22.08
C PRO A 26 -13.54 9.46 22.43
N VAL A 27 -13.85 10.06 23.57
CA VAL A 27 -13.17 11.27 24.07
C VAL A 27 -12.19 10.88 25.18
N CYS A 28 -10.98 11.43 25.11
CA CYS A 28 -9.96 11.28 26.14
C CYS A 28 -9.23 12.62 26.32
N CYS A 29 -8.96 13.02 27.57
CA CYS A 29 -8.31 14.29 27.88
C CYS A 29 -9.01 15.55 27.33
N GLY A 30 -10.32 15.47 27.06
CA GLY A 30 -11.10 16.58 26.50
C GLY A 30 -11.06 16.70 24.97
N GLU A 31 -10.37 15.79 24.28
CA GLU A 31 -10.28 15.75 22.82
C GLU A 31 -10.79 14.42 22.26
N GLU A 32 -11.24 14.44 21.00
CA GLU A 32 -11.63 13.22 20.29
C GLU A 32 -10.40 12.37 19.97
N MET A 33 -10.48 11.08 20.27
CA MET A 33 -9.41 10.14 19.97
C MET A 33 -9.40 9.78 18.48
N THR A 34 -8.19 9.65 17.93
CA THR A 34 -8.00 9.21 16.55
C THR A 34 -8.14 7.69 16.44
N ARG A 35 -8.81 7.21 15.37
CA ARG A 35 -8.81 5.79 15.01
C ARG A 35 -7.41 5.38 14.56
N LEU A 36 -6.86 4.36 15.19
CA LEU A 36 -5.59 3.77 14.80
C LEU A 36 -5.84 2.62 13.85
N MET A 37 -5.01 2.53 12.81
CA MET A 37 -4.89 1.33 11.99
C MET A 37 -3.65 0.58 12.46
N SER A 38 -3.85 -0.53 13.16
CA SER A 38 -2.76 -1.44 13.46
C SER A 38 -2.30 -2.11 12.17
N LEU A 39 -1.06 -1.82 11.78
CA LEU A 39 -0.37 -2.49 10.69
C LEU A 39 0.38 -3.69 11.29
N PRO A 40 -0.11 -4.94 11.13
CA PRO A 40 0.57 -6.10 11.68
C PRO A 40 1.94 -6.36 11.01
N ALA A 41 2.17 -5.79 9.83
CA ALA A 41 3.45 -5.81 9.12
C ALA A 41 3.65 -4.49 8.36
N SER A 42 4.89 -4.23 7.94
CA SER A 42 5.20 -3.12 7.03
C SER A 42 4.39 -3.28 5.74
N PRO A 43 3.76 -2.21 5.22
CA PRO A 43 2.99 -2.29 3.98
C PRO A 43 3.89 -2.72 2.82
N VAL A 44 3.49 -3.79 2.13
CA VAL A 44 4.18 -4.29 0.94
C VAL A 44 3.48 -3.73 -0.29
N PHE A 45 4.17 -2.86 -1.01
CA PHE A 45 3.70 -2.38 -2.31
C PHE A 45 4.11 -3.39 -3.39
N ILE A 46 3.13 -3.85 -4.16
CA ILE A 46 3.32 -4.85 -5.21
C ILE A 46 3.32 -4.13 -6.55
N GLY A 47 4.36 -4.34 -7.36
CA GLY A 47 4.51 -3.74 -8.69
C GLY A 47 5.68 -2.76 -8.79
N THR A 48 5.87 -2.21 -9.99
CA THR A 48 6.83 -1.13 -10.25
C THR A 48 6.23 0.24 -9.95
N GLY A 49 7.08 1.25 -9.78
CA GLY A 49 6.71 2.64 -9.60
C GLY A 49 6.74 3.14 -8.15
N THR A 50 7.19 2.33 -7.19
CA THR A 50 7.35 2.77 -5.79
C THR A 50 8.82 2.88 -5.40
N TYR A 51 9.14 3.76 -4.46
CA TYR A 51 10.52 3.94 -4.00
C TYR A 51 11.14 2.61 -3.51
N ALA A 52 10.37 1.85 -2.74
CA ALA A 52 10.81 0.58 -2.18
C ALA A 52 11.11 -0.47 -3.26
N THR A 53 10.29 -0.52 -4.32
CA THR A 53 10.45 -1.51 -5.40
C THR A 53 11.47 -1.10 -6.46
N ASP A 54 11.58 0.20 -6.76
CA ASP A 54 12.34 0.71 -7.90
C ASP A 54 13.77 1.21 -7.58
N TYR A 55 14.00 1.71 -6.35
CA TYR A 55 15.28 2.31 -5.98
C TYR A 55 16.14 1.43 -5.09
N GLY A 56 15.54 0.69 -4.13
CA GLY A 56 16.29 -0.08 -3.13
C GLY A 56 17.25 -1.13 -3.70
N ASN A 57 16.92 -1.73 -4.84
CA ASN A 57 17.71 -2.77 -5.51
C ASN A 57 18.27 -2.33 -6.87
N MET A 58 18.25 -1.02 -7.16
CA MET A 58 18.60 -0.44 -8.46
C MET A 58 17.77 -0.85 -9.73
N PRO A 59 16.52 -1.37 -9.66
CA PRO A 59 15.70 -1.63 -10.86
C PRO A 59 15.42 -0.40 -11.71
N HIS A 60 15.52 0.82 -11.19
CA HIS A 60 15.38 2.04 -11.98
C HIS A 60 16.40 2.16 -13.13
N HIS A 61 17.49 1.37 -13.13
CA HIS A 61 18.41 1.27 -14.27
C HIS A 61 17.92 0.37 -15.40
N LEU A 62 16.93 -0.50 -15.14
CA LEU A 62 16.31 -1.32 -16.16
C LEU A 62 15.41 -0.46 -17.04
N LYS A 63 15.21 -0.88 -18.29
CA LYS A 63 14.25 -0.26 -19.19
C LYS A 63 12.82 -0.47 -18.66
N PRO A 64 11.86 0.43 -18.97
CA PRO A 64 10.50 0.35 -18.44
C PRO A 64 9.81 -1.01 -18.68
N TYR A 65 10.08 -1.64 -19.83
CA TYR A 65 9.57 -2.97 -20.13
C TYR A 65 10.15 -4.05 -19.20
N ASP A 66 11.47 -4.06 -19.02
CA ASP A 66 12.19 -5.03 -18.19
C ASP A 66 11.81 -4.88 -16.71
N GLN A 67 11.60 -3.65 -16.25
CA GLN A 67 11.05 -3.35 -14.92
C GLN A 67 9.69 -4.03 -14.72
N ARG A 68 8.77 -3.89 -15.69
CA ARG A 68 7.43 -4.50 -15.64
C ARG A 68 7.48 -6.03 -15.63
N VAL A 69 8.33 -6.63 -16.46
CA VAL A 69 8.52 -8.08 -16.51
C VAL A 69 9.06 -8.60 -15.18
N ARG A 70 10.06 -7.93 -14.61
CA ARG A 70 10.62 -8.26 -13.31
C ARG A 70 9.53 -8.23 -12.22
N ALA A 71 8.76 -7.15 -12.12
CA ALA A 71 7.70 -7.05 -11.12
C ALA A 71 6.65 -8.15 -11.28
N GLY A 72 6.27 -8.49 -12.51
CA GLY A 72 5.39 -9.63 -12.79
C GLY A 72 5.95 -10.96 -12.27
N ASN A 73 7.24 -11.22 -12.51
CA ASN A 73 7.92 -12.42 -12.02
C ASN A 73 8.02 -12.47 -10.48
N GLU A 74 8.28 -11.33 -9.83
CA GLU A 74 8.30 -11.22 -8.36
C GLU A 74 6.94 -11.49 -7.74
N CYS A 75 5.87 -10.98 -8.35
CA CYS A 75 4.50 -11.26 -7.93
C CYS A 75 4.20 -12.78 -7.96
N HIS A 76 4.57 -13.44 -9.07
CA HIS A 76 4.39 -14.89 -9.20
C HIS A 76 5.22 -15.68 -8.19
N ARG A 77 6.49 -15.29 -7.97
CA ARG A 77 7.38 -15.96 -7.01
C ARG A 77 6.87 -15.88 -5.57
N ASN A 78 6.30 -14.74 -5.19
CA ASN A 78 5.79 -14.50 -3.83
C ASN A 78 4.34 -14.98 -3.66
N GLU A 79 3.79 -15.74 -4.62
CA GLU A 79 2.41 -16.23 -4.62
C GLU A 79 1.35 -15.13 -4.44
N LEU A 80 1.70 -13.90 -4.86
CA LEU A 80 0.83 -12.74 -4.72
C LEU A 80 -0.24 -12.78 -5.81
N ARG A 81 -1.51 -12.80 -5.39
CA ARG A 81 -2.65 -12.71 -6.31
C ARG A 81 -2.83 -11.27 -6.78
N VAL A 82 -2.06 -10.87 -7.78
CA VAL A 82 -2.29 -9.63 -8.53
C VAL A 82 -3.32 -9.85 -9.62
N ALA A 83 -4.19 -8.86 -9.82
CA ALA A 83 -5.02 -8.81 -11.01
C ALA A 83 -4.11 -8.84 -12.23
N ARG A 84 -4.42 -9.70 -13.22
CA ARG A 84 -3.67 -9.70 -14.49
C ARG A 84 -3.75 -8.29 -15.05
N PRO A 85 -2.62 -7.61 -15.31
CA PRO A 85 -2.67 -6.29 -15.91
C PRO A 85 -3.40 -6.40 -17.25
N GLY A 86 -4.34 -5.48 -17.47
CA GLY A 86 -4.99 -5.34 -18.77
C GLY A 86 -3.95 -5.04 -19.86
N PRO A 87 -4.31 -5.24 -21.14
CA PRO A 87 -3.44 -4.85 -22.24
C PRO A 87 -3.08 -3.36 -22.10
N THR A 88 -1.81 -3.04 -22.35
CA THR A 88 -1.35 -1.64 -22.33
C THR A 88 -2.01 -0.87 -23.47
N ASP A 89 -2.40 0.38 -23.22
CA ASP A 89 -2.91 1.24 -24.27
C ASP A 89 -1.91 1.36 -25.43
N PRO A 90 -2.35 1.42 -26.70
CA PRO A 90 -1.45 1.41 -27.86
C PRO A 90 -0.41 2.54 -27.84
N LYS A 91 -0.78 3.71 -27.30
CA LYS A 91 0.13 4.85 -27.14
C LYS A 91 1.23 4.56 -26.12
N THR A 92 0.83 4.06 -24.95
CA THR A 92 1.77 3.67 -23.88
C THR A 92 2.67 2.53 -24.34
N ALA A 93 2.16 1.58 -25.11
CA ALA A 93 2.96 0.50 -25.70
C ALA A 93 4.02 1.03 -26.68
N HIS A 94 3.67 2.03 -27.51
CA HIS A 94 4.59 2.68 -28.42
C HIS A 94 5.69 3.46 -27.68
N GLU A 95 5.31 4.23 -26.65
CA GLU A 95 6.26 4.95 -25.78
C GLU A 95 7.21 3.98 -25.08
N ILE A 96 6.71 2.87 -24.52
CA ILE A 96 7.55 1.83 -23.92
C ILE A 96 8.54 1.28 -24.93
N LYS A 97 8.10 1.03 -26.17
CA LYS A 97 8.95 0.51 -27.24
C LYS A 97 10.03 1.49 -27.69
N GLN A 98 9.80 2.80 -27.56
CA GLN A 98 10.79 3.83 -27.88
C GLN A 98 11.83 4.02 -26.75
N LEU A 99 11.43 3.72 -25.51
CA LEU A 99 12.30 3.81 -24.32
C LEU A 99 13.09 2.50 -24.07
N SER A 100 12.72 1.41 -24.73
CA SER A 100 13.39 0.10 -24.70
C SER A 100 14.39 -0.05 -25.84
#